data_AF-A0A369RM92-F1
#
_entry.id   AF-A0A369RM92-F1
#
_cell.length_a   1.000
_cell.length_b   1.000
_cell.length_c   1.000
_cell.angle_alpha   90.00
_cell.angle_beta   90.00
_cell.angle_gamma   90.00
#
_symmetry.space_group_name_H-M   'P 1'
#
loop_
_entity.id
_entity.type
_entity.pdbx_description
1 polymer ?
#
loop_
_entity_poly.entity_id
_entity_poly.type
_entity_poly.pdbx_seq_one_letter_code
_entity_poly.pdbx_strand_id
1 'polypeptide(L)'
;MKIPLQNNAVEHPKLDYMAERNSAIKLIKLYGEDGVKKWKEEVSYGKRSYIEGFFSRLKQAFGFSFRNKSEINRERELLLKCYLINRFTETGMAKFEIAS
;
A
#
# COMPACT_ATOMS: atom_id res chain seq x y z
N MET A 1 10.24 8.19 -1.22
CA MET A 1 9.34 7.49 -0.29
C MET A 1 8.81 8.52 0.70
N LYS A 2 7.49 8.71 0.80
CA LYS A 2 6.88 9.68 1.73
C LYS A 2 6.84 9.06 3.13
N ILE A 3 7.24 9.82 4.15
CA ILE A 3 7.27 9.38 5.54
C ILE A 3 6.08 10.03 6.25
N PRO A 4 5.26 9.27 6.99
CA PRO A 4 4.14 9.83 7.73
C PRO A 4 4.64 10.85 8.75
N LEU A 5 3.87 11.93 8.90
CA LEU A 5 4.15 12.99 9.86
C LEU A 5 3.86 12.51 11.28
N GLN A 6 4.66 12.99 12.24
CA GLN A 6 4.37 12.80 13.66
C GLN A 6 3.12 13.60 14.06
N ASN A 7 2.37 13.12 15.06
CA ASN A 7 1.11 13.75 15.49
C ASN A 7 1.24 15.24 15.86
N ASN A 8 2.41 15.65 16.37
CA ASN A 8 2.68 17.03 16.77
C ASN A 8 3.58 17.76 15.75
N ALA A 9 3.52 17.38 14.46
CA ALA A 9 4.36 17.98 13.44
C ALA A 9 4.05 19.48 13.26
N VAL A 10 5.02 20.33 13.58
CA VAL A 10 4.95 21.78 13.35
C VAL A 10 5.70 22.13 12.06
N GLU A 11 5.22 23.18 11.39
CA GLU A 11 5.88 23.75 10.21
C GLU A 11 7.27 24.26 10.58
N HIS A 12 8.26 23.92 9.75
CA HIS A 12 9.60 24.43 9.92
C HIS A 12 9.70 25.85 9.33
N PRO A 13 10.43 26.81 9.95
CA PRO A 13 10.73 28.09 9.33
C PRO A 13 11.30 27.86 7.93
N LYS A 14 10.69 28.50 6.93
CA LYS A 14 10.71 28.15 5.51
C LYS A 14 12.14 27.97 4.95
N LEU A 15 12.58 26.73 4.88
CA LEU A 15 13.72 26.29 4.08
C LEU A 15 13.17 25.53 2.87
N ASP A 16 13.75 25.75 1.70
CA ASP A 16 13.26 25.22 0.42
C ASP A 16 13.09 23.68 0.46
N TYR A 17 14.06 22.97 1.06
CA TYR A 17 14.01 21.51 1.22
C TYR A 17 12.90 21.00 2.17
N MET A 18 12.30 21.87 2.98
CA MET A 18 11.18 21.54 3.89
C MET A 18 9.80 21.91 3.31
N ALA A 19 9.76 22.49 2.10
CA ALA A 19 8.52 22.96 1.49
C ALA A 19 7.46 21.85 1.39
N GLU A 20 7.85 20.66 0.92
CA GLU A 20 6.94 19.52 0.79
C GLU A 20 6.36 19.06 2.13
N ARG A 21 7.21 18.98 3.17
CA ARG A 21 6.78 18.61 4.53
C ARG A 21 5.80 19.64 5.09
N ASN A 22 6.09 20.93 4.91
CA ASN A 22 5.22 22.00 5.37
C ASN A 22 3.88 22.01 4.63
N SER A 23 3.86 21.72 3.33
CA SER A 23 2.61 21.57 2.56
C SER A 23 1.75 20.42 3.09
N ALA A 24 2.36 19.27 3.42
CA ALA A 24 1.65 18.16 4.05
C ALA A 24 1.08 18.54 5.43
N ILE A 25 1.83 19.26 6.26
CA ILE A 25 1.35 19.73 7.58
C ILE A 25 0.16 20.68 7.42
N LYS A 26 0.23 21.62 6.47
CA LYS A 26 -0.87 22.55 6.17
C LYS A 26 -2.12 21.80 5.74
N LEU A 27 -1.97 20.80 4.87
CA LEU A 27 -3.09 19.98 4.42
C LEU A 27 -3.74 19.21 5.58
N ILE A 28 -2.93 18.58 6.45
CA ILE A 28 -3.45 17.85 7.60
C ILE A 28 -4.20 18.80 8.55
N LYS A 29 -3.63 19.97 8.85
CA LYS A 29 -4.29 20.98 9.70
C LYS A 29 -5.60 21.50 9.10
N LEU A 30 -5.66 21.67 7.78
CA LEU A 30 -6.83 22.16 7.06
C LEU A 30 -8.06 21.25 7.25
N TYR A 31 -7.83 19.94 7.30
CA TYR A 31 -8.89 18.92 7.38
C TYR A 31 -9.11 18.36 8.80
N GLY A 32 -8.43 18.90 9.81
CA GLY A 32 -8.61 18.51 11.22
C GLY A 32 -8.41 17.01 11.45
N GLU A 33 -9.40 16.36 12.05
CA GLU A 33 -9.37 14.92 12.40
C GLU A 33 -9.18 14.00 11.18
N ASP A 34 -9.72 14.37 10.02
CA ASP A 34 -9.59 13.62 8.77
C ASP A 34 -8.31 13.95 7.99
N GLY A 35 -7.50 14.91 8.46
CA GLY A 35 -6.40 15.44 7.67
C GLY A 35 -5.32 14.45 7.31
N VAL A 36 -5.00 13.51 8.21
CA VAL A 36 -4.05 12.43 7.92
C VAL A 36 -4.58 11.51 6.81
N LYS A 37 -5.88 11.21 6.84
CA LYS A 37 -6.53 10.38 5.81
C LYS A 37 -6.49 11.08 4.46
N LYS A 38 -6.87 12.36 4.41
CA LYS A 38 -6.82 13.18 3.19
C LYS A 38 -5.41 13.31 2.63
N TRP A 39 -4.42 13.55 3.48
CA TRP A 39 -3.02 13.56 3.06
C TRP A 39 -2.59 12.22 2.45
N LYS A 40 -2.96 11.10 3.07
CA LYS A 40 -2.66 9.76 2.54
C LYS A 40 -3.31 9.54 1.17
N GLU A 41 -4.55 9.97 0.98
CA GLU A 41 -5.26 9.91 -0.30
C GLU A 41 -4.53 10.71 -1.39
N GLU A 42 -4.21 11.99 -1.13
CA GLU A 42 -3.57 12.88 -2.11
C GLU A 42 -2.20 12.38 -2.55
N VAL A 43 -1.36 11.94 -1.61
CA VAL A 43 -0.02 11.47 -1.93
C VAL A 43 0.02 10.00 -2.34
N SER A 44 -1.15 9.36 -2.50
CA SER A 44 -1.27 7.92 -2.78
C SER A 44 -0.46 7.06 -1.79
N TYR A 45 -0.43 7.47 -0.52
CA TYR A 45 0.29 6.77 0.53
C TYR A 45 -0.30 5.38 0.74
N GLY A 46 0.56 4.37 0.92
CA GLY A 46 0.13 2.98 1.16
C GLY A 46 0.19 2.06 -0.05
N LYS A 47 0.41 2.56 -1.28
CA LYS A 47 0.63 1.72 -2.48
C LYS A 47 1.70 0.63 -2.25
N ARG A 48 2.80 0.99 -1.58
CA ARG A 48 3.86 0.04 -1.20
C ARG A 48 3.36 -1.07 -0.29
N SER A 49 2.56 -0.73 0.73
CA SER A 49 1.99 -1.70 1.66
C SER A 49 1.09 -2.71 0.95
N TYR A 50 0.30 -2.28 -0.04
CA TYR A 50 -0.52 -3.18 -0.86
C TYR A 50 0.34 -4.15 -1.68
N ILE A 51 1.41 -3.65 -2.31
CA ILE A 51 2.35 -4.48 -3.09
C ILE A 51 3.08 -5.48 -2.19
N GLU A 52 3.56 -5.05 -1.02
CA GLU A 52 4.21 -5.92 -0.05
C GLU A 52 3.25 -7.02 0.45
N GLY A 53 2.00 -6.66 0.76
CA GLY A 53 0.96 -7.61 1.13
C GLY A 53 0.63 -8.60 0.01
N PHE A 54 0.59 -8.15 -1.25
CA PHE A 54 0.44 -9.03 -2.40
C PHE A 54 1.59 -10.05 -2.51
N PHE A 55 2.85 -9.60 -2.48
CA PHE A 55 4.00 -10.50 -2.58
C PHE A 55 4.12 -11.44 -1.39
N SER A 56 3.77 -10.98 -0.18
CA SER A 56 3.71 -11.84 1.00
C SER A 56 2.73 -13.00 0.79
N ARG A 57 1.51 -12.72 0.34
CA ARG A 57 0.51 -13.76 0.03
C ARG A 57 0.98 -14.68 -1.10
N LEU A 58 1.56 -14.13 -2.16
CA LEU A 58 2.03 -14.91 -3.31
C LEU A 58 3.10 -15.94 -2.88
N LYS A 59 4.06 -15.52 -2.06
CA LYS A 59 5.13 -16.39 -1.57
C LYS A 59 4.62 -17.41 -0.55
N GLN A 60 3.69 -17.03 0.31
CA GLN A 60 3.07 -17.96 1.26
C GLN A 60 2.28 -19.06 0.53
N ALA A 61 1.54 -18.71 -0.53
CA ALA A 61 0.72 -19.68 -1.27
C ALA A 61 1.53 -20.58 -2.21
N PHE A 62 2.56 -20.05 -2.89
CA PHE A 62 3.24 -20.76 -3.99
C PHE A 62 4.75 -20.95 -3.79
N GLY A 63 5.30 -20.51 -2.65
CA GLY A 63 6.74 -20.55 -2.35
C GLY A 63 7.54 -19.42 -3.00
N PHE A 64 8.87 -19.49 -2.82
CA PHE A 64 9.81 -18.43 -3.21
C PHE A 64 10.42 -18.59 -4.61
N SER A 65 10.10 -19.66 -5.33
CA SER A 65 10.71 -20.00 -6.61
C SER A 65 9.69 -20.36 -7.69
N PHE A 66 10.07 -20.18 -8.94
CA PHE A 66 9.36 -20.74 -10.09
C PHE A 66 9.89 -22.14 -10.39
N ARG A 67 9.01 -23.05 -10.83
CA ARG A 67 9.40 -24.42 -11.18
C ARG A 67 9.97 -24.50 -12.59
N ASN A 68 9.48 -23.64 -13.50
CA ASN A 68 9.90 -23.64 -14.88
C ASN A 68 11.27 -22.97 -15.08
N LYS A 69 12.11 -23.56 -15.95
CA LYS A 69 13.43 -23.01 -16.32
C LYS A 69 13.37 -22.02 -17.49
N SER A 70 12.41 -22.19 -18.40
CA SER A 70 12.18 -21.30 -19.54
C SER A 70 11.52 -20.00 -19.09
N GLU A 71 11.99 -18.86 -19.58
CA GLU A 71 11.43 -17.53 -19.27
C GLU A 71 9.96 -17.40 -19.66
N ILE A 72 9.61 -17.80 -20.87
CA ILE A 72 8.21 -17.79 -21.36
C ILE A 72 7.32 -18.60 -20.43
N ASN A 73 7.80 -19.75 -19.95
CA ASN A 73 7.02 -20.59 -19.04
C ASN A 73 6.99 -20.03 -17.61
N ARG A 74 8.02 -19.32 -17.15
CA ARG A 74 7.99 -18.60 -15.85
C ARG A 74 6.99 -17.45 -15.87
N GLU A 75 6.90 -16.72 -16.98
CA GLU A 75 5.89 -15.68 -17.17
C GLU A 75 4.47 -16.26 -17.09
N ARG A 76 4.21 -17.34 -17.83
CA ARG A 76 2.92 -18.05 -17.77
C ARG A 76 2.62 -18.60 -16.37
N GLU A 77 3.62 -19.17 -15.70
CA GLU A 77 3.49 -19.65 -14.32
C GLU A 77 3.14 -18.50 -13.37
N LEU A 78 3.76 -17.33 -13.52
CA LEU A 78 3.46 -16.15 -12.72
C LEU A 78 2.02 -15.66 -12.97
N LEU A 79 1.60 -15.54 -14.23
CA LEU A 79 0.24 -15.14 -14.58
C LEU A 79 -0.81 -16.08 -13.97
N LEU A 80 -0.57 -17.40 -14.03
CA LEU A 80 -1.46 -18.38 -13.43
C LEU A 80 -1.51 -18.26 -11.90
N LYS A 81 -0.37 -18.08 -11.23
CA LYS A 81 -0.30 -17.84 -9.78
C LYS A 81 -1.04 -16.57 -9.37
N CYS A 82 -0.91 -15.49 -10.15
CA CYS A 82 -1.65 -14.25 -9.95
C CYS A 82 -3.17 -14.44 -10.13
N TYR A 83 -3.59 -15.22 -11.13
CA TYR A 83 -5.00 -15.53 -11.30
C TYR A 83 -5.56 -16.31 -10.09
N LEU A 84 -4.86 -17.37 -9.67
CA LEU A 84 -5.27 -18.20 -8.54
C LEU A 84 -5.35 -17.42 -7.23
N ILE A 85 -4.40 -16.50 -6.96
CA ILE A 85 -4.42 -15.71 -5.73
C ILE A 85 -5.61 -14.73 -5.68
N ASN A 86 -6.01 -14.19 -6.82
CA ASN A 86 -7.20 -13.36 -6.93
C ASN A 86 -8.46 -14.21 -6.67
N ARG A 87 -8.51 -15.43 -7.21
CA ARG A 87 -9.61 -16.37 -6.93
C ARG A 87 -9.70 -16.78 -5.46
N PHE A 88 -8.57 -17.02 -4.79
CA PHE A 88 -8.57 -17.28 -3.33
C PHE A 88 -9.09 -16.09 -2.53
N THR A 89 -8.81 -14.87 -2.98
CA THR A 89 -9.33 -13.65 -2.37
C THR A 89 -10.86 -13.62 -2.49
N GLU A 90 -11.41 -13.98 -3.64
CA GLU A 90 -12.86 -14.05 -3.86
C GLU A 90 -13.56 -15.14 -3.03
N THR A 91 -12.94 -16.32 -2.87
CA THR A 91 -13.60 -17.47 -2.24
C THR A 91 -13.31 -17.64 -0.76
N GLY A 92 -12.15 -17.18 -0.28
CA GLY A 92 -11.64 -17.48 1.06
C GLY A 92 -11.62 -16.31 2.04
N MET A 93 -12.05 -15.11 1.64
CA MET A 93 -12.13 -13.99 2.58
C MET A 93 -13.35 -14.11 3.50
N ALA A 94 -13.10 -13.99 4.80
CA ALA A 94 -14.17 -13.90 5.80
C ALA A 94 -15.07 -12.70 5.46
N LYS A 95 -16.37 -12.95 5.38
CA LYS A 95 -17.37 -11.89 5.26
C LYS A 95 -17.64 -11.38 6.66
N PHE A 96 -17.32 -10.12 6.90
CA PHE A 96 -17.68 -9.45 8.15
C PHE A 96 -19.01 -8.75 7.96
N GLU A 97 -20.02 -9.17 8.70
CA GLU A 97 -21.27 -8.43 8.83
C GLU A 97 -21.15 -7.53 10.06
N ILE A 98 -21.51 -6.26 9.90
CA ILE A 98 -21.60 -5.34 11.05
C ILE A 98 -22.88 -5.76 11.78
N ALA A 99 -22.73 -6.32 12.98
CA ALA A 99 -23.88 -6.60 13.83
C ALA A 99 -24.58 -5.27 14.18
N SER A 100 -25.82 -5.14 13.72
CA SER A 100 -26.75 -4.06 14.05
C SER A 100 -27.45 -4.33 15.36
#